data_AF-A0A9X2UBP0-F1
#
_entry.id   AF-A0A9X2UBP0-F1
#
_cell.length_a   1.000
_cell.length_b   1.000
_cell.length_c   1.000
_cell.angle_alpha   90.00
_cell.angle_beta   90.00
_cell.angle_gamma   90.00
#
_symmetry.space_group_name_H-M   'P 1'
#
loop_
_entity.id
_entity.type
_entity.pdbx_description
1 polymer ?
#
loop_
_entity_poly.entity_id
_entity_poly.type
_entity_poly.pdbx_seq_one_letter_code
_entity_poly.pdbx_strand_id
1 'polypeptide(L)'
;MAHSNQLSETERDFIEEIGNGYESRGLRRLQGLILGTLLTQRDPVSLDKLTEVLGRTKGPISISVRRLEDLGLARKVEGPNNRRNYYASHPNVFFKSFEQLKLPTVRKNKDLAERLLARIAAGEESSEQTTKSLRHMEAFYSLLESFLEDFAERWAEVRQERFETDEATP
;
A
#
# COMPACT_ATOMS: atom_id res chain seq x y z
N MET A 1 31.79 -5.66 11.74
CA MET A 1 31.96 -6.07 10.33
C MET A 1 31.20 -5.08 9.48
N ALA A 2 31.86 -4.42 8.53
CA ALA A 2 31.23 -3.40 7.69
C ALA A 2 30.29 -4.10 6.70
N HIS A 3 28.97 -4.04 6.95
CA HIS A 3 28.00 -4.53 5.98
C HIS A 3 28.13 -3.70 4.70
N SER A 4 28.38 -4.39 3.59
CA SER A 4 28.46 -3.80 2.25
C SER A 4 27.25 -2.91 2.02
N ASN A 5 27.49 -1.60 1.99
CA ASN A 5 26.45 -0.56 1.91
C ASN A 5 25.90 -0.41 0.48
N GLN A 6 26.02 -1.46 -0.33
CA GLN A 6 25.89 -1.43 -1.78
C GLN A 6 24.80 -2.44 -2.19
N LEU A 7 23.70 -1.90 -2.71
CA LEU A 7 22.61 -2.71 -3.27
C LEU A 7 23.13 -3.58 -4.41
N SER A 8 22.77 -4.86 -4.37
CA SER A 8 22.89 -5.80 -5.47
C SER A 8 22.05 -5.35 -6.68
N GLU A 9 22.33 -5.90 -7.85
CA GLU A 9 21.55 -5.63 -9.06
C GLU A 9 20.07 -6.00 -8.87
N THR A 10 19.79 -7.17 -8.30
CA THR A 10 18.42 -7.60 -7.99
C THR A 10 17.69 -6.65 -7.05
N GLU A 11 18.37 -6.10 -6.04
CA GLU A 11 17.73 -5.12 -5.14
C GLU A 11 17.45 -3.80 -5.84
N ARG A 12 18.33 -3.35 -6.75
CA ARG A 12 18.11 -2.14 -7.55
C ARG A 12 16.92 -2.32 -8.49
N ASP A 13 16.86 -3.44 -9.20
CA ASP A 13 15.75 -3.77 -10.08
C ASP A 13 14.44 -3.86 -9.30
N PHE A 14 14.47 -4.52 -8.14
CA PHE A 14 13.29 -4.61 -7.28
C PHE A 14 12.83 -3.22 -6.79
N ILE A 15 13.74 -2.33 -6.40
CA ILE A 15 13.40 -0.96 -6.01
C ILE A 15 12.75 -0.21 -7.16
N GLU A 16 13.33 -0.27 -8.37
CA GLU A 16 12.78 0.41 -9.54
C GLU A 16 11.41 -0.14 -9.95
N GLU A 17 11.22 -1.45 -9.93
CA GLU A 17 9.94 -2.10 -10.26
C GLU A 17 8.86 -1.80 -9.22
N ILE A 18 9.20 -1.73 -7.93
CA ILE A 18 8.27 -1.24 -6.90
C ILE A 18 7.94 0.24 -7.13
N GLY A 19 8.94 1.05 -7.51
CA GLY A 19 8.76 2.44 -7.94
C GLY A 19 7.72 2.60 -9.05
N ASN A 20 7.92 1.88 -10.16
CA ASN A 20 7.03 1.83 -11.32
C ASN A 20 5.62 1.32 -10.94
N GLY A 21 5.59 0.19 -10.22
CA GLY A 21 4.36 -0.51 -9.87
C GLY A 21 3.42 0.34 -9.00
N TYR A 22 3.96 1.06 -8.01
CA TYR A 22 3.13 1.90 -7.14
C TYR A 22 2.77 3.26 -7.76
N GLU A 23 3.57 3.78 -8.68
CA GLU A 23 3.20 4.97 -9.47
C GLU A 23 1.92 4.73 -10.26
N SER A 24 1.80 3.58 -10.93
CA SER A 24 0.58 3.17 -11.65
C SER A 24 -0.66 2.98 -10.75
N ARG A 25 -0.47 2.92 -9.43
CA ARG A 25 -1.51 2.67 -8.41
C ARG A 25 -1.90 3.92 -7.61
N GLY A 26 -1.45 5.10 -8.04
CA GLY A 26 -1.84 6.39 -7.47
C GLY A 26 -0.87 6.96 -6.44
N LEU A 27 0.29 6.35 -6.23
CA LEU A 27 1.40 6.97 -5.50
C LEU A 27 2.29 7.78 -6.44
N ARG A 28 3.15 8.62 -5.87
CA ARG A 28 4.26 9.24 -6.62
C ARG A 28 5.38 8.21 -6.78
N ARG A 29 6.12 8.23 -7.90
CA ARG A 29 7.30 7.36 -8.12
C ARG A 29 8.22 7.28 -6.90
N LEU A 30 8.56 8.44 -6.32
CA LEU A 30 9.47 8.51 -5.17
C LEU A 30 8.95 7.74 -3.94
N GLN A 31 7.63 7.72 -3.72
CA GLN A 31 7.03 6.94 -2.63
C GLN A 31 7.21 5.44 -2.88
N GLY A 32 7.03 4.99 -4.13
CA GLY A 32 7.32 3.61 -4.52
C GLY A 32 8.80 3.26 -4.33
N LEU A 33 9.73 4.10 -4.79
CA LEU A 33 11.17 3.87 -4.63
C LEU A 33 11.60 3.81 -3.15
N ILE A 34 11.04 4.67 -2.30
CA ILE A 34 11.27 4.63 -0.86
C ILE A 34 10.74 3.32 -0.28
N LEU A 35 9.52 2.92 -0.62
CA LEU A 35 8.94 1.68 -0.14
C LEU A 35 9.77 0.47 -0.59
N GLY A 36 10.18 0.43 -1.86
CA GLY A 36 11.09 -0.57 -2.41
C GLY A 36 12.40 -0.62 -1.64
N THR A 37 12.97 0.54 -1.30
CA THR A 37 14.17 0.61 -0.47
C THR A 37 13.91 0.02 0.92
N LEU A 38 12.80 0.35 1.57
CA LEU A 38 12.47 -0.21 2.89
C LEU A 38 12.19 -1.73 2.85
N LEU A 39 11.81 -2.29 1.71
CA LEU A 39 11.57 -3.72 1.52
C LEU A 39 12.86 -4.53 1.32
N THR A 40 13.96 -3.90 0.91
CA THR A 40 15.27 -4.57 0.74
C THR A 40 16.13 -4.51 2.00
N GLN A 41 15.71 -3.76 3.03
CA GLN A 41 16.52 -3.53 4.22
C GLN A 41 15.95 -4.32 5.41
N ARG A 42 16.80 -5.15 6.02
CA ARG A 42 16.48 -5.86 7.26
C ARG A 42 16.42 -4.91 8.46
N ASP A 43 17.37 -3.98 8.52
CA ASP A 43 17.48 -3.01 9.62
C ASP A 43 16.69 -1.73 9.32
N PRO A 44 16.24 -1.01 10.36
CA PRO A 44 15.63 0.30 10.20
C PRO A 44 16.48 1.27 9.37
N VAL A 45 15.86 1.97 8.42
CA VAL A 45 16.54 2.88 7.49
C VAL A 45 16.33 4.32 7.91
N SER A 46 17.42 5.05 8.11
CA SER A 46 17.34 6.49 8.43
C SER A 46 16.96 7.34 7.20
N LEU A 47 16.37 8.52 7.42
CA LEU A 47 16.12 9.48 6.33
C LEU A 47 17.39 9.80 5.53
N ASP A 48 18.53 9.96 6.22
CA ASP A 48 19.79 10.31 5.56
C ASP A 48 20.25 9.16 4.65
N LYS A 49 20.04 7.91 5.08
CA LYS A 49 20.34 6.74 4.23
C LYS A 49 19.41 6.66 3.02
N LEU A 50 18.12 6.97 3.18
CA LEU A 50 17.20 7.07 2.03
C LEU A 50 17.64 8.15 1.03
N THR A 51 18.15 9.29 1.52
CA THR A 51 18.68 10.35 0.64
C THR A 51 19.91 9.90 -0.15
N GLU A 52 20.81 9.15 0.50
CA GLU A 52 22.01 8.59 -0.12
C GLU A 52 21.66 7.55 -1.17
N VAL A 53 20.80 6.57 -0.83
CA VAL A 53 20.42 5.47 -1.72
C VAL A 53 19.69 5.97 -2.97
N LEU A 54 18.76 6.92 -2.80
CA LEU A 54 17.90 7.37 -3.89
C LEU A 54 18.44 8.59 -4.64
N GLY A 55 19.56 9.18 -4.19
CA GLY A 55 20.12 10.40 -4.78
C GLY A 55 19.12 11.55 -4.77
N ARG A 56 18.45 11.79 -3.63
CA ARG A 56 17.42 12.83 -3.45
C ARG A 56 17.68 13.65 -2.20
N THR A 57 17.20 14.89 -2.18
CA THR A 57 17.30 15.75 -1.01
C THR A 57 16.32 15.34 0.10
N LYS A 58 16.61 15.73 1.34
CA LYS A 58 15.87 15.32 2.53
C LYS A 58 14.40 15.76 2.56
N GLY A 59 14.08 16.92 1.99
CA GLY A 59 12.71 17.47 1.96
C GLY A 59 11.71 16.52 1.28
N PRO A 60 11.88 16.23 -0.03
CA PRO A 60 11.02 15.29 -0.76
C PRO A 60 10.96 13.89 -0.15
N ILE A 61 12.08 13.38 0.38
CA ILE A 61 12.12 12.09 1.09
C ILE A 61 11.24 12.15 2.34
N SER A 62 11.40 13.16 3.18
CA SER A 62 10.62 13.30 4.43
C SER A 62 9.13 13.41 4.18
N ILE A 63 8.71 14.15 3.14
CA ILE A 63 7.28 14.26 2.77
C ILE A 63 6.75 12.91 2.28
N SER A 64 7.53 12.22 1.45
CA SER A 64 7.13 10.94 0.87
C SER A 64 7.04 9.82 1.90
N VAL A 65 8.00 9.75 2.83
CA VAL A 65 7.97 8.81 3.96
C VAL A 65 6.74 9.07 4.84
N ARG A 66 6.46 10.32 5.22
CA ARG A 66 5.27 10.63 6.02
C ARG A 66 3.99 10.18 5.32
N ARG A 67 3.90 10.37 4.00
CA ARG A 67 2.74 9.88 3.25
C ARG A 67 2.63 8.35 3.28
N LEU A 68 3.75 7.63 3.21
CA LEU A 68 3.76 6.17 3.35
C LEU A 68 3.36 5.73 4.77
N GLU A 69 3.72 6.50 5.79
CA GLU A 69 3.26 6.29 7.17
C GLU A 69 1.75 6.52 7.32
N ASP A 70 1.22 7.61 6.75
CA ASP A 70 -0.23 7.90 6.77
C ASP A 70 -1.04 6.78 6.09
N LEU A 71 -0.44 6.13 5.08
CA LEU A 71 -1.01 4.97 4.38
C LEU A 71 -0.72 3.63 5.09
N GLY A 72 -0.02 3.63 6.22
CA GLY A 72 0.35 2.41 6.95
C GLY A 72 1.29 1.47 6.19
N LEU A 73 1.99 1.96 5.16
CA LEU A 73 2.94 1.18 4.35
C LEU A 73 4.36 1.21 4.92
N ALA A 74 4.70 2.30 5.60
CA ALA A 74 5.92 2.47 6.36
C ALA A 74 5.59 2.78 7.82
N ARG A 75 6.54 2.52 8.72
CA ARG A 75 6.42 2.84 10.14
C ARG A 75 7.69 3.52 10.61
N LYS A 76 7.55 4.59 11.39
CA LYS A 76 8.65 5.08 12.21
C LYS A 76 8.98 4.06 13.30
N VAL A 77 10.25 3.74 13.44
CA VAL A 77 10.77 2.77 14.41
C VAL A 77 11.96 3.35 15.14
N GLU A 78 12.35 2.71 16.26
CA GLU A 78 13.60 3.04 16.93
C GLU A 78 14.80 2.66 16.06
N GLY A 79 15.93 3.31 16.31
CA GLY A 79 17.16 3.01 15.60
C GLY A 79 18.39 3.33 16.45
N PRO A 80 19.58 2.97 15.96
CA PRO A 80 20.81 3.00 16.75
C PRO A 80 21.27 4.39 17.20
N ASN A 81 20.71 5.46 16.62
CA ASN A 81 21.05 6.84 16.97
C ASN A 81 19.78 7.66 17.25
N ASN A 82 19.62 8.13 18.49
CA ASN A 82 18.45 8.89 18.92
C ASN A 82 18.26 10.26 18.22
N ARG A 83 19.28 10.76 17.51
CA ARG A 83 19.21 12.03 16.76
C ARG A 83 18.68 11.86 15.33
N ARG A 84 18.35 10.65 14.90
CA ARG A 84 17.86 10.35 13.56
C ARG A 84 16.48 9.70 13.61
N ASN A 85 15.67 9.97 12.59
CA ASN A 85 14.42 9.24 12.36
C ASN A 85 14.70 8.01 11.49
N TYR A 86 14.19 6.87 11.93
CA TYR A 86 14.33 5.58 11.25
C TYR A 86 12.97 5.03 10.86
N TYR A 87 12.96 4.28 9.76
CA TYR A 87 11.75 3.75 9.15
C TYR A 87 11.95 2.30 8.72
N ALA A 88 10.87 1.54 8.80
CA ALA A 88 10.78 0.18 8.26
C ALA A 88 9.47 0.04 7.46
N SER A 89 9.42 -0.93 6.55
CA SER A 89 8.17 -1.31 5.91
C SER A 89 7.20 -1.93 6.93
N HIS A 90 5.91 -1.85 6.66
CA HIS A 90 4.93 -2.59 7.44
C HIS A 90 5.08 -4.10 7.17
N PRO A 91 5.05 -4.99 8.18
CA PRO A 91 5.21 -6.44 7.94
C PRO A 91 4.14 -7.03 7.00
N ASN A 92 2.94 -6.44 7.03
CA ASN A 92 1.83 -6.75 6.12
C ASN A 92 1.66 -5.71 4.99
N VAL A 93 2.76 -5.10 4.52
CA VAL A 93 2.75 -3.98 3.55
C VAL A 93 1.97 -4.24 2.27
N PHE A 94 2.03 -5.44 1.70
CA PHE A 94 1.33 -5.74 0.44
C PHE A 94 -0.19 -5.74 0.62
N PHE A 95 -0.69 -6.35 1.71
CA PHE A 95 -2.10 -6.29 2.05
C PHE A 95 -2.52 -4.87 2.42
N LYS A 96 -1.70 -4.14 3.21
CA LYS A 96 -1.96 -2.74 3.55
C LYS A 96 -2.01 -1.84 2.31
N SER A 97 -1.14 -2.07 1.33
CA SER A 97 -1.21 -1.37 0.05
C SER A 97 -2.52 -1.65 -0.67
N PHE A 98 -2.95 -2.91 -0.71
CA PHE A 98 -4.22 -3.28 -1.31
C PHE A 98 -5.42 -2.62 -0.59
N GLU A 99 -5.46 -2.74 0.73
CA GLU A 99 -6.47 -2.17 1.61
C GLU A 99 -6.59 -0.64 1.45
N GLN A 100 -5.47 0.07 1.30
CA GLN A 100 -5.48 1.53 1.26
C GLN A 100 -5.63 2.10 -0.15
N LEU A 101 -5.15 1.41 -1.19
CA LEU A 101 -5.13 1.93 -2.56
C LEU A 101 -6.22 1.36 -3.46
N LYS A 102 -6.80 0.20 -3.14
CA LYS A 102 -7.76 -0.51 -4.01
C LYS A 102 -9.14 -0.66 -3.37
N LEU A 103 -9.21 -1.11 -2.12
CA LEU A 103 -10.49 -1.34 -1.43
C LEU A 103 -11.40 -0.10 -1.37
N PRO A 104 -10.90 1.15 -1.18
CA PRO A 104 -11.77 2.33 -1.18
C PRO A 104 -12.44 2.58 -2.52
N THR A 105 -11.82 2.17 -3.63
CA THR A 105 -12.41 2.29 -4.97
C THR A 105 -13.55 1.28 -5.16
N VAL A 106 -13.38 0.05 -4.66
CA VAL A 106 -14.44 -0.98 -4.66
C VAL A 106 -15.68 -0.46 -3.91
N ARG A 107 -15.48 0.00 -2.67
CA ARG A 107 -16.52 0.58 -1.81
C ARG A 107 -17.22 1.77 -2.46
N LYS A 108 -16.45 2.78 -2.92
CA LYS A 108 -17.02 3.97 -3.56
C LYS A 108 -17.85 3.64 -4.80
N ASN A 109 -17.44 2.63 -5.57
CA ASN A 109 -18.16 2.21 -6.76
C ASN A 109 -19.47 1.49 -6.39
N LYS A 110 -19.43 0.59 -5.40
CA LYS A 110 -20.64 -0.02 -4.85
C LYS A 110 -21.62 1.03 -4.32
N ASP A 111 -21.16 1.92 -3.44
CA ASP A 111 -21.96 3.01 -2.86
C ASP A 111 -22.57 3.91 -3.94
N LEU A 112 -21.82 4.18 -5.02
CA LEU A 112 -22.33 4.97 -6.14
C LEU A 112 -23.48 4.27 -6.83
N ALA A 113 -23.34 2.98 -7.13
CA ALA A 113 -24.38 2.19 -7.80
C ALA A 113 -25.64 2.11 -6.94
N GLU A 114 -25.50 1.75 -5.66
CA GLU A 114 -26.60 1.63 -4.70
C GLU A 114 -27.36 2.97 -4.55
N ARG A 115 -26.66 4.08 -4.35
CA ARG A 115 -27.28 5.40 -4.21
C ARG A 115 -28.06 5.83 -5.45
N LEU A 116 -27.52 5.59 -6.64
CA LEU A 116 -28.20 5.96 -7.89
C LEU A 116 -29.38 5.05 -8.20
N LEU A 117 -29.28 3.75 -7.91
CA LEU A 117 -30.42 2.83 -8.00
C LEU A 117 -31.54 3.19 -7.02
N ALA A 118 -31.20 3.59 -5.80
CA ALA A 118 -32.17 4.05 -4.80
C ALA A 118 -32.93 5.31 -5.27
N ARG A 119 -32.25 6.27 -5.92
CA ARG A 119 -32.87 7.46 -6.52
C ARG A 119 -33.86 7.09 -7.63
N ILE A 120 -33.49 6.17 -8.51
CA ILE A 120 -34.37 5.66 -9.56
C ILE A 120 -35.59 4.95 -8.96
N ALA A 121 -35.39 4.12 -7.93
CA ALA A 121 -36.47 3.46 -7.21
C ALA A 121 -37.42 4.46 -6.51
N ALA A 122 -36.92 5.63 -6.11
CA ALA A 122 -37.70 6.73 -5.55
C ALA A 122 -38.43 7.59 -6.59
N GLY A 123 -38.35 7.24 -7.89
CA GLY A 123 -39.09 7.88 -8.97
C GLY A 123 -38.30 8.89 -9.81
N GLU A 124 -36.98 9.01 -9.60
CA GLU A 124 -36.16 9.80 -10.52
C GLU A 124 -36.04 9.12 -11.89
N GLU A 125 -36.18 9.89 -12.97
CA GLU A 125 -36.06 9.38 -14.33
C GLU A 125 -34.63 8.91 -14.66
N SER A 126 -34.54 7.78 -15.36
CA SER A 126 -33.28 7.24 -15.86
C SER A 126 -33.54 6.39 -17.10
N SER A 127 -32.57 6.32 -17.99
CA SER A 127 -32.67 5.43 -19.14
C SER A 127 -32.60 3.97 -18.71
N GLU A 128 -33.21 3.07 -19.49
CA GLU A 128 -33.11 1.63 -19.25
C GLU A 128 -31.64 1.16 -19.27
N GLN A 129 -30.83 1.71 -20.19
CA GLN A 129 -29.40 1.39 -20.29
C GLN A 129 -28.63 1.83 -19.05
N THR A 130 -28.89 3.03 -18.52
CA THR A 130 -28.27 3.52 -17.29
C THR A 130 -28.61 2.61 -16.11
N THR A 131 -29.89 2.24 -15.97
CA THR A 131 -30.36 1.34 -14.91
C THR A 131 -29.69 -0.04 -15.01
N LYS A 132 -29.58 -0.61 -16.22
CA LYS A 132 -28.86 -1.86 -16.47
C LYS A 132 -27.39 -1.78 -16.09
N SER A 133 -26.70 -0.71 -16.48
CA SER A 133 -25.29 -0.50 -16.13
C SER A 133 -25.08 -0.37 -14.62
N LEU A 134 -25.96 0.35 -13.92
CA LEU A 134 -25.88 0.49 -12.46
C LEU A 134 -26.11 -0.83 -11.73
N ARG A 135 -27.09 -1.65 -12.16
CA ARG A 135 -27.31 -2.99 -11.59
C ARG A 135 -26.11 -3.91 -11.81
N HIS A 136 -25.50 -3.85 -12.99
CA HIS A 136 -24.29 -4.62 -13.27
C HIS A 136 -23.12 -4.17 -12.37
N MET A 137 -22.95 -2.85 -12.20
CA MET A 137 -21.95 -2.26 -11.34
C MET A 137 -22.15 -2.66 -9.86
N GLU A 138 -23.37 -2.55 -9.34
CA GLU A 138 -23.74 -2.98 -7.99
C GLU A 138 -23.44 -4.46 -7.76
N ALA A 139 -23.88 -5.34 -8.67
CA ALA A 139 -23.67 -6.77 -8.56
C ALA A 139 -22.17 -7.13 -8.57
N PHE A 140 -21.40 -6.53 -9.49
CA PHE A 140 -19.97 -6.78 -9.59
C PHE A 140 -19.22 -6.34 -8.33
N TYR A 141 -19.42 -5.10 -7.88
CA TYR A 141 -18.67 -4.56 -6.74
C TYR A 141 -19.14 -5.12 -5.40
N SER A 142 -20.40 -5.56 -5.28
CA SER A 142 -20.88 -6.28 -4.10
C SER A 142 -20.22 -7.65 -3.97
N LEU A 143 -20.12 -8.41 -5.06
CA LEU A 143 -19.42 -9.70 -5.07
C LEU A 143 -17.93 -9.51 -4.79
N LEU A 144 -17.31 -8.51 -5.44
CA LEU A 144 -15.89 -8.23 -5.23
C LEU A 144 -15.61 -7.82 -3.78
N GLU A 145 -16.43 -6.96 -3.17
CA GLU A 145 -16.23 -6.58 -1.77
C GLU A 145 -16.31 -7.79 -0.83
N SER A 146 -17.34 -8.63 -0.95
CA SER A 146 -17.47 -9.85 -0.14
C SER A 146 -16.27 -10.78 -0.32
N PHE A 147 -15.82 -10.99 -1.55
CA PHE A 147 -14.62 -11.82 -1.81
C PHE A 147 -13.36 -11.23 -1.16
N LEU A 148 -13.22 -9.91 -1.12
CA LEU A 148 -12.08 -9.24 -0.50
C LEU A 148 -12.12 -9.29 1.02
N GLU A 149 -13.30 -9.31 1.62
CA GLU A 149 -13.50 -9.55 3.06
C GLU A 149 -13.07 -10.97 3.42
N ASP A 150 -13.56 -11.98 2.70
CA ASP A 150 -13.16 -13.38 2.90
C ASP A 150 -11.64 -13.58 2.69
N PHE A 151 -11.08 -12.93 1.66
CA PHE A 151 -9.65 -12.96 1.39
C PHE A 151 -8.84 -12.34 2.54
N ALA A 152 -9.32 -11.24 3.13
CA ALA A 152 -8.64 -10.57 4.24
C ALA A 152 -8.55 -11.48 5.48
N GLU A 153 -9.65 -12.15 5.82
CA GLU A 153 -9.69 -13.12 6.92
C GLU A 153 -8.73 -14.28 6.64
N ARG A 154 -8.82 -14.88 5.45
CA ARG A 154 -7.95 -16.00 5.08
C ARG A 154 -6.48 -15.61 5.02
N TRP A 155 -6.16 -14.40 4.58
CA TRP A 155 -4.78 -13.91 4.55
C TRP A 155 -4.22 -13.73 5.97
N ALA A 156 -5.03 -13.29 6.93
CA ALA A 156 -4.60 -13.19 8.32
C ALA A 156 -4.18 -14.56 8.88
N GLU A 157 -4.98 -15.60 8.65
CA GLU A 157 -4.67 -16.98 9.02
C GLU A 157 -3.37 -17.47 8.37
N VAL A 158 -3.25 -17.33 7.04
CA VAL A 158 -2.06 -17.76 6.29
C VAL A 158 -0.81 -17.02 6.77
N ARG A 159 -0.93 -15.72 7.10
CA ARG A 159 0.21 -14.94 7.60
C ARG A 159 0.66 -15.47 8.96
N GLN A 160 -0.27 -15.75 9.86
CA GLN A 160 0.01 -16.32 11.17
C GLN A 160 0.70 -17.68 11.03
N GLU A 161 0.15 -18.59 10.22
CA GLU A 161 0.73 -19.93 10.01
C GLU A 161 2.14 -19.90 9.40
N ARG A 162 2.42 -18.97 8.48
CA ARG A 162 3.66 -18.98 7.68
C ARG A 162 4.74 -18.04 8.18
N PHE A 163 4.37 -16.97 8.88
CA PHE A 163 5.28 -15.86 9.17
C PHE A 163 5.28 -15.40 10.64
N GLU A 164 4.39 -15.87 11.52
CA GLU A 164 4.49 -15.55 12.97
C GLU A 164 5.61 -16.31 13.71
N THR A 165 6.17 -17.38 13.12
CA THR A 165 7.39 -18.02 13.67
C THR A 165 8.65 -17.16 13.56
N ASP A 166 8.65 -16.09 12.76
CA ASP A 166 9.81 -15.21 12.52
C ASP A 166 9.73 -13.86 13.28
N GLU A 167 8.59 -13.50 13.89
CA GLU A 167 8.44 -12.22 14.64
C GLU A 167 8.77 -12.36 16.14
N ALA A 168 9.11 -13.56 16.61
CA ALA A 168 9.55 -13.82 17.98
C ALA A 168 11.08 -13.78 18.13
N THR A 169 11.73 -12.70 17.72
CA THR A 169 13.07 -12.38 18.25
C THR A 169 13.20 -10.86 18.37
N PRO A 170 13.42 -10.34 19.60
CA PRO A 170 13.51 -8.91 19.87
C PRO A 170 14.68 -8.22 19.16
#